data_AF-A0A7H4NUS4-F1
#
_entry.id   AF-A0A7H4NUS4-F1
#
_cell.length_a   1.000
_cell.length_b   1.000
_cell.length_c   1.000
_cell.angle_alpha   90.00
_cell.angle_beta   90.00
_cell.angle_gamma   90.00
#
_symmetry.space_group_name_H-M   'P 1'
#
loop_
_entity.id
_entity.type
_entity.pdbx_description
1 polymer ?
#
loop_
_entity_poly.entity_id
_entity_poly.type
_entity_poly.pdbx_seq_one_letter_code
_entity_poly.pdbx_strand_id
1 'polypeptide(L)'
;MLPISSTPRLASSVPLFFMISGYLFFGERSAQPRHFLRIALCILFYSALSLLYITLFTHINVELSLRNLLQKPVFYHLWFFFAIVVIYLLSPLVQVKPVSGKMLLALMAIVGLLANPNMVTVKAGGVEWLPVNLYINGDTFYYVMYGVLGRAIGMMNSDKKWLTALCAGLFIAGVWVISRGTLHELRWRGDFGDTWYLYCGPAVFVCAIALLTLVKKYADRRELPLIALIARHSLGIYGFHALIIHALRASGLALSRWPLLDIVWIFSAALLGSLLLSMLVQRFDVRRFVS
;
A
#
# COMPACT_ATOMS: atom_id res chain seq x y z
N MET A 1 -8.98 12.53 -23.78
CA MET A 1 -8.08 12.18 -22.67
C MET A 1 -8.84 11.26 -21.73
N LEU A 2 -8.64 9.95 -21.82
CA LEU A 2 -9.20 9.00 -20.86
C LEU A 2 -8.38 9.11 -19.56
N PRO A 3 -9.01 9.30 -18.40
CA PRO A 3 -8.28 9.43 -17.14
C PRO A 3 -7.52 8.13 -16.85
N ILE A 4 -6.28 8.29 -16.41
CA ILE A 4 -5.27 7.25 -16.14
C ILE A 4 -5.66 6.36 -14.92
N SER A 5 -6.89 6.45 -14.42
CA SER A 5 -7.36 5.80 -13.18
C SER A 5 -7.88 4.37 -13.34
N SER A 6 -8.09 3.86 -14.56
CA SER A 6 -8.83 2.61 -14.82
C SER A 6 -8.04 1.30 -14.68
N THR A 7 -6.92 1.29 -13.94
CA THR A 7 -6.29 0.01 -13.56
C THR A 7 -6.90 -0.47 -12.25
N PRO A 8 -7.41 -1.71 -12.15
CA PRO A 8 -7.80 -2.28 -10.87
C PRO A 8 -6.55 -2.39 -10.00
N ARG A 9 -6.33 -1.37 -9.17
CA ARG A 9 -5.32 -1.41 -8.13
C ARG A 9 -5.78 -2.47 -7.14
N LEU A 10 -4.92 -3.43 -6.80
CA LEU A 10 -5.15 -4.29 -5.65
C LEU A 10 -5.15 -3.38 -4.41
N ALA A 11 -6.31 -2.81 -4.06
CA ALA A 11 -6.46 -1.84 -2.98
C ALA A 11 -5.93 -2.40 -1.65
N SER A 12 -6.00 -3.73 -1.48
CA SER A 12 -5.52 -4.44 -0.29
C SER A 12 -4.00 -4.55 -0.20
N SER A 13 -3.23 -4.33 -1.28
CA SER A 13 -1.77 -4.46 -1.26
C SER A 13 -1.10 -3.43 -0.34
N VAL A 14 -1.61 -2.19 -0.30
CA VAL A 14 -1.08 -1.12 0.54
C VAL A 14 -1.31 -1.40 2.03
N PRO A 15 -2.54 -1.66 2.51
CA PRO A 15 -2.78 -2.12 3.87
C PRO A 15 -1.97 -3.37 4.26
N LEU A 16 -1.89 -4.36 3.36
CA LEU A 16 -1.13 -5.59 3.61
C LEU A 16 0.37 -5.31 3.79
N PHE A 17 0.95 -4.39 3.02
CA PHE A 17 2.32 -3.96 3.22
C PHE A 17 2.53 -3.34 4.61
N PHE A 18 1.64 -2.45 5.05
CA PHE A 18 1.74 -1.82 6.36
C PHE A 18 1.57 -2.84 7.49
N MET A 19 0.69 -3.83 7.34
CA MET A 19 0.56 -4.95 8.26
C MET A 19 1.86 -5.78 8.36
N ILE A 20 2.46 -6.14 7.23
CA ILE A 20 3.73 -6.88 7.20
C ILE A 20 4.85 -6.05 7.83
N SER A 21 4.91 -4.76 7.52
CA SER A 21 5.89 -3.83 8.12
C SER A 21 5.71 -3.77 9.64
N GLY A 22 4.50 -3.57 10.13
CA GLY A 22 4.22 -3.56 11.57
C GLY A 22 4.55 -4.89 12.26
N TYR A 23 4.32 -6.02 11.59
CA TYR A 23 4.74 -7.33 12.11
C TYR A 23 6.25 -7.41 12.34
N LEU A 24 7.06 -6.82 11.45
CA LEU A 24 8.51 -6.80 11.56
C LEU A 24 9.02 -5.79 12.59
N PHE A 25 8.44 -4.58 12.64
CA PHE A 25 8.98 -3.45 13.41
C PHE A 25 8.36 -3.27 14.81
N PHE A 26 7.13 -3.70 15.06
CA PHE A 26 6.51 -3.68 16.40
C PHE A 26 6.80 -4.96 17.21
N GLY A 27 7.86 -5.68 16.84
CA GLY A 27 8.34 -6.88 17.52
C GLY A 27 9.72 -6.66 18.16
N GLU A 28 10.51 -7.73 18.26
CA GLU A 28 11.84 -7.68 18.89
C GLU A 28 12.88 -6.95 18.03
N ARG A 29 12.63 -6.80 16.73
CA ARG A 29 13.47 -6.05 15.79
C ARG A 29 12.99 -4.60 15.69
N SER A 30 13.29 -3.80 16.71
CA SER A 30 13.01 -2.37 16.71
C SER A 30 13.75 -1.64 15.57
N ALA A 31 13.18 -0.53 15.10
CA ALA A 31 13.79 0.31 14.09
C ALA A 31 15.18 0.81 14.51
N GLN A 32 16.19 0.57 13.66
CA GLN A 32 17.56 1.02 13.90
C GLN A 32 17.87 2.30 13.10
N PRO A 33 18.84 3.13 13.54
CA PRO A 33 19.24 4.35 12.81
C PRO A 33 19.56 4.13 11.33
N ARG A 34 20.16 2.98 10.99
CA ARG A 34 20.44 2.58 9.61
C ARG A 34 19.19 2.51 8.73
N HIS A 35 18.03 2.20 9.29
CA HIS A 35 16.77 2.11 8.56
C HIS A 35 16.23 3.51 8.20
N PHE A 36 16.41 4.49 9.09
CA PHE A 36 16.06 5.88 8.81
C PHE A 36 16.94 6.47 7.70
N LEU A 37 18.26 6.23 7.77
CA LEU A 37 19.18 6.64 6.72
C LEU A 37 18.82 6.00 5.38
N ARG A 38 18.48 4.70 5.38
CA ARG A 38 18.02 3.99 4.17
C ARG A 38 16.79 4.66 3.58
N ILE A 39 15.77 4.96 4.38
CA ILE A 39 14.56 5.63 3.90
C ILE A 39 14.88 7.02 3.33
N ALA A 40 15.69 7.82 4.03
CA ALA A 40 16.05 9.15 3.56
C ALA A 40 16.77 9.09 2.20
N LEU A 41 17.73 8.17 2.04
CA LEU A 41 18.44 7.94 0.78
C LEU A 41 17.51 7.42 -0.32
N CYS A 42 16.55 6.54 0.01
CA CYS A 42 15.53 6.08 -0.93
C CYS A 42 14.65 7.24 -1.43
N ILE A 43 14.14 8.06 -0.51
CA ILE A 43 13.32 9.22 -0.85
C ILE A 43 14.12 10.15 -1.76
N LEU A 44 15.37 10.47 -1.40
CA LEU A 44 16.22 11.35 -2.19
C LEU A 44 16.47 10.79 -3.59
N PHE A 45 16.89 9.52 -3.70
CA PHE A 45 17.20 8.88 -4.96
C PHE A 45 15.98 8.77 -5.89
N TYR A 46 14.87 8.22 -5.39
CA TYR A 46 13.67 8.06 -6.22
C TYR A 46 13.03 9.40 -6.56
N SER A 47 13.14 10.42 -5.70
CA SER A 47 12.72 11.79 -6.03
C SER A 47 13.60 12.38 -7.13
N ALA A 48 14.92 12.24 -7.04
CA ALA A 48 15.85 12.73 -8.06
C ALA A 48 15.65 12.03 -9.41
N LEU A 49 15.48 10.71 -9.39
CA LEU A 49 15.17 9.91 -10.58
C LEU A 49 13.84 10.34 -11.21
N SER A 50 12.82 10.55 -10.38
CA SER A 50 11.50 11.01 -10.82
C SER A 50 11.55 12.41 -11.43
N LEU A 51 12.29 13.34 -10.80
CA LEU A 51 12.53 14.68 -11.34
C LEU A 51 13.25 14.59 -12.69
N LEU A 52 14.34 13.81 -12.77
CA LEU A 52 15.07 13.61 -14.01
C LEU A 52 14.15 13.10 -15.13
N TYR A 53 13.34 12.08 -14.83
CA TYR A 53 12.37 11.55 -15.79
C TYR A 53 11.37 12.61 -16.25
N ILE A 54 10.79 13.40 -15.34
CA ILE A 54 9.88 14.51 -15.69
C ILE A 54 10.62 15.51 -16.58
N THR A 55 11.81 15.98 -16.17
CA THR A 55 12.56 16.99 -16.93
C THR A 55 12.93 16.54 -18.35
N LEU A 56 13.20 15.25 -18.54
CA LEU A 56 13.60 14.70 -19.84
C LEU A 56 12.42 14.32 -20.74
N PHE A 57 11.29 13.90 -20.16
CA PHE A 57 10.19 13.28 -20.90
C PHE A 57 8.85 14.01 -20.77
N THR A 58 8.74 15.07 -19.95
CA THR A 58 7.54 15.91 -19.86
C THR A 58 7.87 17.40 -19.88
N HIS A 59 7.08 18.21 -20.59
CA HIS A 59 7.23 19.68 -20.67
C HIS A 59 6.72 20.39 -19.38
N ILE A 60 7.00 19.85 -18.20
CA ILE A 60 6.54 20.42 -16.92
C ILE A 60 7.63 21.32 -16.33
N ASN A 61 7.23 22.50 -15.85
CA ASN A 61 8.11 23.55 -15.38
C ASN A 61 8.80 23.16 -14.05
N VAL A 62 10.12 22.90 -14.13
CA VAL A 62 10.97 22.37 -13.04
C VAL A 62 10.93 23.23 -11.78
N GLU A 63 10.80 24.55 -11.93
CA GLU A 63 10.79 25.50 -10.83
C GLU A 63 9.55 25.36 -9.93
N LEU A 64 8.38 25.02 -10.51
CA LEU A 64 7.14 24.82 -9.75
C LEU A 64 7.16 23.49 -8.97
N SER A 65 7.82 22.45 -9.51
CA SER A 65 8.02 21.16 -8.85
C SER A 65 8.99 21.24 -7.68
N LEU A 66 10.02 22.09 -7.77
CA LEU A 66 10.98 22.34 -6.68
C LEU A 66 10.37 23.16 -5.53
N ARG A 67 9.55 24.18 -5.83
CA ARG A 67 8.91 25.01 -4.79
C ARG A 67 7.86 24.25 -3.96
N ASN A 68 7.24 23.21 -4.53
CA ASN A 68 6.21 22.40 -3.86
C ASN A 68 6.71 21.06 -3.30
N LEU A 69 8.01 20.78 -3.39
CA LEU A 69 8.63 19.48 -3.08
C LEU A 69 8.41 19.04 -1.62
N LEU A 70 8.28 20.01 -0.71
CA LEU A 70 7.98 19.79 0.71
C LEU A 70 6.48 19.60 1.01
N GLN A 71 5.59 20.08 0.13
CA GLN A 71 4.13 20.07 0.36
C GLN A 71 3.41 18.96 -0.41
N LYS A 72 3.90 18.59 -1.60
CA LYS A 72 3.37 17.51 -2.43
C LYS A 72 4.53 16.68 -2.99
N PRO A 73 4.48 15.34 -2.89
CA PRO A 73 5.53 14.51 -3.43
C PRO A 73 5.64 14.69 -4.96
N VAL A 74 6.87 14.75 -5.47
CA VAL A 74 7.18 14.93 -6.91
C VAL A 74 6.43 13.92 -7.79
N PHE A 75 6.26 12.70 -7.27
CA PHE A 75 5.37 11.69 -7.82
C PHE A 75 4.39 11.25 -6.74
N TYR A 76 3.11 11.12 -7.09
CA TYR A 76 2.06 10.64 -6.18
C TYR A 76 2.51 9.37 -5.45
N HIS A 77 3.20 8.44 -6.14
CA HIS A 77 3.61 7.18 -5.55
C HIS A 77 4.54 7.33 -4.32
N LEU A 78 5.36 8.38 -4.18
CA LEU A 78 6.33 8.50 -3.07
C LEU A 78 5.71 8.70 -1.68
N TRP A 79 4.39 8.97 -1.59
CA TRP A 79 3.68 9.22 -0.33
C TRP A 79 3.93 8.12 0.72
N PHE A 80 4.11 6.88 0.26
CA PHE A 80 4.21 5.74 1.16
C PHE A 80 5.55 5.66 1.90
N PHE A 81 6.62 6.28 1.39
CA PHE A 81 7.85 6.45 2.18
C PHE A 81 7.63 7.38 3.38
N PHE A 82 6.73 8.35 3.30
CA PHE A 82 6.40 9.18 4.46
C PHE A 82 5.58 8.40 5.49
N ALA A 83 4.63 7.57 5.04
CA ALA A 83 3.84 6.73 5.94
C ALA A 83 4.70 5.68 6.68
N ILE A 84 5.69 5.07 6.02
CA ILE A 84 6.57 4.09 6.68
C ILE A 84 7.51 4.75 7.71
N VAL A 85 7.92 6.02 7.51
CA VAL A 85 8.69 6.78 8.51
C VAL A 85 7.93 6.89 9.82
N VAL A 86 6.61 7.14 9.77
CA VAL A 86 5.78 7.23 10.98
C VAL A 86 5.74 5.90 11.73
N ILE A 87 5.58 4.78 11.02
CA ILE A 87 5.63 3.44 11.62
C ILE A 87 7.00 3.18 12.29
N TYR A 88 8.08 3.61 11.65
CA TYR A 88 9.44 3.43 12.19
C TYR A 88 9.69 4.31 13.41
N LEU A 89 9.18 5.53 13.42
CA LEU A 89 9.28 6.43 14.57
C LEU A 89 8.50 5.90 15.77
N LEU A 90 7.34 5.27 15.52
CA LEU A 90 6.51 4.66 16.56
C LEU A 90 7.02 3.28 17.00
N SER A 91 7.84 2.60 16.19
CA SER A 91 8.39 1.27 16.48
C SER A 91 9.02 1.12 17.88
N PRO A 92 9.91 2.03 18.34
CA PRO A 92 10.48 1.95 19.69
C PRO A 92 9.48 2.28 20.81
N LEU A 93 8.38 2.97 20.50
CA LEU A 93 7.38 3.42 21.48
C LEU A 93 6.23 2.42 21.64
N VAL A 94 5.95 1.62 20.60
CA VAL A 94 4.79 0.73 20.53
C VAL A 94 5.26 -0.73 20.51
N GLN A 95 4.95 -1.45 21.59
CA GLN A 95 5.14 -2.90 21.65
C GLN A 95 3.78 -3.60 21.71
N VAL A 96 3.48 -4.40 20.69
CA VAL A 96 2.20 -5.13 20.62
C VAL A 96 2.34 -6.45 21.36
N LYS A 97 1.54 -6.63 22.41
CA LYS A 97 1.47 -7.86 23.20
C LYS A 97 0.60 -8.91 22.48
N PRO A 98 0.83 -10.22 22.72
CA PRO A 98 -0.07 -11.25 22.22
C PRO A 98 -1.48 -11.02 22.78
N VAL A 99 -2.47 -10.98 21.90
CA VAL A 99 -3.89 -10.77 22.24
C VAL A 99 -4.70 -12.02 21.97
N SER A 100 -5.78 -12.22 22.74
CA SER A 100 -6.71 -13.32 22.47
C SER A 100 -7.45 -13.10 21.14
N GLY A 101 -7.87 -14.19 20.48
CA GLY A 101 -8.61 -14.08 19.22
C GLY A 101 -9.92 -13.26 19.34
N LYS A 102 -10.59 -13.30 20.50
CA LYS A 102 -11.79 -12.48 20.75
C LYS A 102 -11.46 -10.99 20.82
N MET A 103 -10.36 -10.63 21.50
CA MET A 103 -9.89 -9.25 21.57
C MET A 103 -9.41 -8.75 20.22
N LEU A 104 -8.74 -9.60 19.43
CA LEU A 104 -8.35 -9.27 18.06
C LEU A 104 -9.57 -9.00 17.18
N LEU A 105 -10.62 -9.83 17.25
CA LEU A 105 -11.87 -9.58 16.53
C LEU A 105 -12.53 -8.27 16.97
N ALA A 106 -12.54 -7.95 18.27
CA ALA A 106 -13.04 -6.68 18.77
C ALA A 106 -12.22 -5.50 18.22
N LEU A 107 -10.89 -5.58 18.23
CA LEU A 107 -10.01 -4.58 17.65
C LEU A 107 -10.25 -4.41 16.14
N MET A 108 -10.43 -5.51 15.40
CA MET A 108 -10.76 -5.48 13.98
C MET A 108 -12.12 -4.83 13.72
N ALA A 109 -13.13 -5.09 14.56
CA ALA A 109 -14.44 -4.47 14.44
C ALA A 109 -14.39 -2.97 14.75
N ILE A 110 -13.68 -2.58 15.81
CA ILE A 110 -13.47 -1.16 16.17
C ILE A 110 -12.72 -0.44 15.06
N VAL A 111 -11.58 -0.98 14.61
CA VAL A 111 -10.80 -0.36 13.52
C VAL A 111 -11.59 -0.38 12.21
N GLY A 112 -12.30 -1.45 11.87
CA GLY A 112 -13.11 -1.52 10.64
C GLY A 112 -14.32 -0.58 10.64
N LEU A 113 -14.90 -0.31 11.82
CA LEU A 113 -15.96 0.68 11.99
C LEU A 113 -15.40 2.10 11.93
N LEU A 114 -14.34 2.38 12.70
CA LEU A 114 -13.67 3.69 12.72
C LEU A 114 -12.98 4.02 11.39
N ALA A 115 -12.48 3.03 10.67
CA ALA A 115 -11.80 3.21 9.38
C ALA A 115 -12.75 3.53 8.24
N ASN A 116 -14.07 3.45 8.45
CA ASN A 116 -15.02 3.80 7.42
C ASN A 116 -14.97 5.33 7.14
N PRO A 117 -14.35 5.76 6.02
CA PRO A 117 -14.26 7.17 5.68
C PRO A 117 -15.62 7.72 5.21
N ASN A 118 -16.60 6.83 4.97
CA ASN A 118 -17.97 7.16 4.64
C ASN A 118 -18.89 7.16 5.88
N MET A 119 -18.36 7.05 7.10
CA MET A 119 -19.17 7.32 8.29
C MET A 119 -19.57 8.80 8.27
N VAL A 120 -20.86 9.03 8.11
CA VAL A 120 -21.48 10.34 8.28
C VAL A 120 -21.05 10.87 9.65
N THR A 121 -20.51 12.09 9.69
CA THR A 121 -20.26 12.80 10.95
C THR A 121 -21.56 12.80 11.76
N VAL A 122 -21.63 12.00 12.82
CA VAL A 122 -22.82 11.90 13.67
C VAL A 122 -22.89 13.19 14.49
N LYS A 123 -23.69 14.15 14.01
CA LYS A 123 -24.05 15.35 14.77
C LYS A 123 -25.10 14.97 15.80
N ALA A 124 -24.67 14.53 16.99
CA ALA A 124 -25.56 14.35 18.13
C ALA A 124 -25.53 15.60 19.02
N GLY A 125 -26.65 16.33 19.08
CA GLY A 125 -26.89 17.33 20.12
C GLY A 125 -26.18 18.68 19.99
N GLY A 126 -25.89 19.16 18.77
CA GLY A 126 -25.28 20.50 18.57
C GLY A 126 -23.82 20.64 19.02
N VAL A 127 -23.26 19.58 19.61
CA VAL A 127 -21.82 19.43 19.85
C VAL A 127 -21.24 18.70 18.66
N GLU A 128 -20.39 19.38 17.89
CA GLU A 128 -19.47 18.70 17.00
C GLU A 128 -18.55 17.85 17.86
N TRP A 129 -18.90 16.57 18.00
CA TRP A 129 -17.87 15.56 18.19
C TRP A 129 -17.04 15.64 16.93
N LEU A 130 -16.01 16.49 16.99
CA LEU A 130 -14.97 16.60 15.98
C LEU A 130 -14.69 15.15 15.56
N PRO A 131 -14.67 14.83 14.25
CA PRO A 131 -14.01 13.60 13.86
C PRO A 131 -12.65 13.68 14.55
N VAL A 132 -12.19 12.59 15.15
CA VAL A 132 -10.82 12.51 15.66
C VAL A 132 -9.89 12.52 14.44
N ASN A 133 -9.90 13.61 13.68
CA ASN A 133 -8.86 14.18 12.88
C ASN A 133 -7.87 14.74 13.92
N LEU A 134 -7.23 13.82 14.65
CA LEU A 134 -5.88 14.07 15.13
C LEU A 134 -5.15 14.72 13.95
N TYR A 135 -4.43 15.81 14.22
CA TYR A 135 -3.78 16.72 13.27
C TYR A 135 -2.62 16.07 12.45
N ILE A 136 -2.82 14.82 12.07
CA ILE A 136 -2.03 13.92 11.25
C ILE A 136 -3.04 13.42 10.23
N ASN A 137 -2.89 13.75 8.93
CA ASN A 137 -3.74 13.27 7.83
C ASN A 137 -4.31 11.86 8.15
N GLY A 138 -5.63 11.74 8.32
CA GLY A 138 -6.28 10.58 8.96
C GLY A 138 -5.81 9.21 8.45
N ASP A 139 -5.44 9.13 7.17
CA ASP A 139 -4.80 7.96 6.53
C ASP A 139 -3.58 7.41 7.28
N THR A 140 -2.74 8.28 7.84
CA THR A 140 -1.51 7.89 8.55
C THR A 140 -1.83 7.12 9.83
N PHE A 141 -2.85 7.55 10.57
CA PHE A 141 -3.32 6.84 11.75
C PHE A 141 -3.80 5.43 11.39
N TYR A 142 -4.51 5.30 10.27
CA TYR A 142 -4.95 3.99 9.78
C TYR A 142 -3.77 3.08 9.38
N TYR A 143 -2.72 3.62 8.75
CA TYR A 143 -1.52 2.82 8.43
C TYR A 143 -0.80 2.30 9.67
N VAL A 144 -0.76 3.09 10.75
CA VAL A 144 -0.24 2.63 12.04
C VAL A 144 -1.12 1.53 12.63
N MET A 145 -2.45 1.69 12.59
CA MET A 145 -3.39 0.66 13.04
C MET A 145 -3.27 -0.64 12.24
N TYR A 146 -3.08 -0.54 10.92
CA TYR A 146 -2.74 -1.69 10.08
C TYR A 146 -1.45 -2.36 10.54
N GLY A 147 -0.40 -1.60 10.86
CA GLY A 147 0.84 -2.16 11.41
C GLY A 147 0.63 -2.92 12.73
N VAL A 148 -0.15 -2.35 13.66
CA VAL A 148 -0.48 -2.99 14.94
C VAL A 148 -1.27 -4.28 14.74
N LEU A 149 -2.30 -4.26 13.88
CA LEU A 149 -3.09 -5.44 13.54
C LEU A 149 -2.25 -6.51 12.85
N GLY A 150 -1.36 -6.13 11.94
CA GLY A 150 -0.44 -7.03 11.27
C GLY A 150 0.45 -7.79 12.26
N ARG A 151 1.00 -7.09 13.26
CA ARG A 151 1.76 -7.71 14.36
C ARG A 151 0.90 -8.65 15.18
N ALA A 152 -0.31 -8.25 15.57
CA ALA A 152 -1.23 -9.06 16.35
C ALA A 152 -1.66 -10.36 15.62
N ILE A 153 -2.00 -10.27 14.33
CA ILE A 153 -2.32 -11.42 13.47
C ILE A 153 -1.09 -12.32 13.32
N GLY A 154 0.09 -11.73 13.12
CA GLY A 154 1.33 -12.48 12.95
C GLY A 154 1.75 -13.29 14.18
N MET A 155 1.37 -12.87 15.40
CA MET A 155 1.58 -13.62 16.64
C MET A 155 0.52 -14.70 16.90
N MET A 156 -0.62 -14.65 16.20
CA MET A 156 -1.71 -15.59 16.42
C MET A 156 -1.42 -16.95 15.78
N ASN A 157 -1.84 -18.02 16.45
CA ASN A 157 -1.85 -19.35 15.84
C ASN A 157 -3.02 -19.46 14.85
N SER A 158 -2.70 -19.48 13.56
CA SER A 158 -3.65 -19.49 12.45
C SER A 158 -3.91 -20.88 11.86
N ASP A 159 -3.43 -21.96 12.49
CA ASP A 159 -3.49 -23.32 11.91
C ASP A 159 -4.86 -24.01 12.08
N LYS A 160 -5.93 -23.30 11.72
CA LYS A 160 -7.31 -23.81 11.76
C LYS A 160 -7.87 -23.89 10.34
N LYS A 161 -8.38 -25.06 9.95
CA LYS A 161 -8.95 -25.28 8.59
C LYS A 161 -10.14 -24.37 8.29
N TRP A 162 -11.05 -24.20 9.27
CA TRP A 162 -12.21 -23.31 9.13
C TRP A 162 -11.81 -21.85 8.92
N LEU A 163 -10.71 -21.39 9.55
CA LEU A 163 -10.22 -20.03 9.42
C LEU A 163 -9.74 -19.76 8.00
N THR A 164 -9.12 -20.75 7.35
CA THR A 164 -8.72 -20.65 5.93
C THR A 164 -9.93 -20.50 5.01
N ALA A 165 -10.96 -21.33 5.20
CA ALA A 165 -12.19 -21.24 4.41
C ALA A 165 -12.90 -19.89 4.63
N LEU A 166 -12.99 -19.44 5.89
CA LEU A 166 -13.57 -18.14 6.23
C LEU A 166 -12.81 -16.99 5.58
N CYS A 167 -11.47 -16.94 5.72
CA CYS A 167 -10.68 -15.87 5.11
C CYS A 167 -10.76 -15.90 3.58
N ALA A 168 -10.77 -17.08 2.94
CA ALA A 168 -10.96 -17.18 1.50
C ALA A 168 -12.34 -16.65 1.07
N GLY A 169 -13.40 -17.03 1.79
CA GLY A 169 -14.75 -16.53 1.56
C GLY A 169 -14.87 -15.01 1.75
N LEU A 170 -14.31 -14.48 2.84
CA LEU A 170 -14.29 -13.03 3.12
C LEU A 170 -13.52 -12.24 2.05
N PHE A 171 -12.39 -12.77 1.58
CA PHE A 171 -11.62 -12.14 0.52
C PHE A 171 -12.39 -12.11 -0.80
N ILE A 172 -12.99 -13.23 -1.22
CA ILE A 172 -13.80 -13.30 -2.44
C ILE A 172 -15.01 -12.37 -2.35
N ALA A 173 -15.72 -12.38 -1.21
CA ALA A 173 -16.86 -11.51 -0.97
C ALA A 173 -16.46 -10.04 -1.00
N GLY A 174 -15.35 -9.66 -0.35
CA GLY A 174 -14.86 -8.29 -0.34
C GLY A 174 -14.44 -7.80 -1.74
N VAL A 175 -13.74 -8.63 -2.52
CA VAL A 175 -13.42 -8.33 -3.94
C VAL A 175 -14.69 -8.14 -4.75
N TRP A 176 -15.70 -8.99 -4.55
CA TRP A 176 -16.99 -8.87 -5.22
C TRP A 176 -17.72 -7.57 -4.85
N VAL A 177 -17.76 -7.20 -3.57
CA VAL A 177 -18.36 -5.95 -3.09
C VAL A 177 -17.67 -4.74 -3.70
N ILE A 178 -16.33 -4.70 -3.66
CA ILE A 178 -15.55 -3.60 -4.25
C ILE A 178 -15.84 -3.50 -5.74
N SER A 179 -15.77 -4.61 -6.48
CA SER A 179 -16.02 -4.64 -7.92
C SER A 179 -17.43 -4.16 -8.28
N ARG A 180 -18.47 -4.63 -7.57
CA ARG A 180 -19.86 -4.24 -7.82
C ARG A 180 -20.15 -2.80 -7.39
N GLY A 181 -19.58 -2.36 -6.26
CA GLY A 181 -19.69 -0.97 -5.80
C GLY A 181 -19.07 0.01 -6.79
N THR A 182 -17.86 -0.29 -7.29
CA THR A 182 -17.21 0.50 -8.34
C THR A 182 -18.04 0.52 -9.63
N LEU A 183 -18.56 -0.63 -10.07
CA LEU A 183 -19.38 -0.68 -11.28
C LEU A 183 -20.67 0.14 -11.15
N HIS A 184 -21.29 0.11 -9.96
CA HIS A 184 -22.47 0.91 -9.67
C HIS A 184 -22.15 2.41 -9.71
N GLU A 185 -21.09 2.85 -9.04
CA GLU A 185 -20.63 4.25 -9.06
C GLU A 185 -20.27 4.72 -10.47
N LEU A 186 -19.57 3.88 -11.24
CA LEU A 186 -19.20 4.18 -12.63
C LEU A 186 -20.45 4.41 -13.51
N ARG A 187 -21.48 3.58 -13.33
CA ARG A 187 -22.75 3.71 -14.07
C ARG A 187 -23.55 4.93 -13.62
N TRP A 188 -23.52 5.24 -12.33
CA TRP A 188 -24.28 6.34 -11.75
C TRP A 188 -23.68 7.71 -12.07
N ARG A 189 -22.36 7.85 -11.90
CA ARG A 189 -21.64 9.11 -12.10
C ARG A 189 -21.17 9.33 -13.54
N GLY A 190 -21.15 8.27 -14.35
CA GLY A 190 -20.54 8.28 -15.69
C GLY A 190 -19.01 8.37 -15.67
N ASP A 191 -18.39 8.34 -14.49
CA ASP A 191 -16.95 8.41 -14.27
C ASP A 191 -16.53 7.54 -13.09
N PHE A 192 -15.25 7.17 -13.04
CA PHE A 192 -14.68 6.32 -12.02
C PHE A 192 -14.54 7.06 -10.68
N GLY A 193 -15.27 6.60 -9.66
CA GLY A 193 -15.11 7.06 -8.28
C GLY A 193 -14.15 6.18 -7.47
N ASP A 194 -13.15 6.80 -6.83
CA ASP A 194 -12.18 6.12 -5.95
C ASP A 194 -12.79 5.63 -4.61
N THR A 195 -14.07 5.91 -4.33
CA THR A 195 -14.76 5.66 -3.05
C THR A 195 -14.59 4.22 -2.54
N TRP A 196 -14.73 3.23 -3.43
CA TRP A 196 -14.64 1.81 -3.09
C TRP A 196 -13.20 1.27 -3.08
N TYR A 197 -12.24 2.05 -3.61
CA TYR A 197 -10.82 1.73 -3.63
C TYR A 197 -10.03 2.37 -2.49
N LEU A 198 -10.69 3.17 -1.64
CA LEU A 198 -10.01 3.85 -0.56
C LEU A 198 -9.35 2.82 0.38
N TYR A 199 -8.06 3.01 0.68
CA TYR A 199 -7.27 2.05 1.46
C TYR A 199 -7.82 1.84 2.88
N CYS A 200 -8.55 2.82 3.39
CA CYS A 200 -9.21 2.77 4.70
C CYS A 200 -10.64 2.19 4.60
N GLY A 201 -11.16 1.93 3.40
CA GLY A 201 -12.52 1.41 3.22
C GLY A 201 -12.73 0.04 3.88
N PRO A 202 -13.92 -0.22 4.45
CA PRO A 202 -14.19 -1.43 5.23
C PRO A 202 -14.03 -2.73 4.43
N ALA A 203 -14.40 -2.73 3.14
CA ALA A 203 -14.20 -3.89 2.27
C ALA A 203 -12.69 -4.15 2.02
N VAL A 204 -11.90 -3.09 1.80
CA VAL A 204 -10.45 -3.20 1.58
C VAL A 204 -9.76 -3.69 2.86
N PHE A 205 -10.19 -3.20 4.02
CA PHE A 205 -9.73 -3.61 5.34
C PHE A 205 -9.95 -5.12 5.57
N VAL A 206 -11.17 -5.62 5.33
CA VAL A 206 -11.50 -7.05 5.47
C VAL A 206 -10.66 -7.89 4.50
N CYS A 207 -10.53 -7.47 3.24
CA CYS A 207 -9.69 -8.16 2.27
C CYS A 207 -8.23 -8.23 2.70
N ALA A 208 -7.66 -7.15 3.25
CA ALA A 208 -6.27 -7.11 3.69
C ALA A 208 -6.00 -8.07 4.86
N ILE A 209 -6.90 -8.09 5.86
CA ILE A 209 -6.80 -9.01 7.01
C ILE A 209 -6.93 -10.47 6.55
N ALA A 210 -7.93 -10.75 5.72
CA ALA A 210 -8.17 -12.08 5.19
C ALA A 210 -6.96 -12.58 4.39
N LEU A 211 -6.43 -11.73 3.51
CA LEU A 211 -5.27 -12.06 2.69
C LEU A 211 -4.01 -12.27 3.53
N LEU A 212 -3.73 -11.40 4.51
CA LEU A 212 -2.57 -11.59 5.42
C LEU A 212 -2.66 -12.91 6.18
N THR A 213 -3.85 -13.24 6.71
CA THR A 213 -4.07 -14.48 7.47
C THR A 213 -3.84 -15.71 6.58
N LEU A 214 -4.27 -15.67 5.32
CA LEU A 214 -4.01 -16.73 4.34
C LEU A 214 -2.52 -16.82 3.99
N VAL A 215 -1.90 -15.70 3.61
CA VAL A 215 -0.49 -15.65 3.20
C VAL A 215 0.42 -16.15 4.31
N LYS A 216 0.20 -15.71 5.56
CA LYS A 216 0.95 -16.18 6.74
C LYS A 216 0.98 -17.70 6.82
N LYS A 217 -0.18 -18.35 6.70
CA LYS A 217 -0.29 -19.81 6.81
C LYS A 217 0.56 -20.57 5.78
N TYR A 218 0.70 -20.04 4.57
CA TYR A 218 1.48 -20.67 3.51
C TYR A 218 2.95 -20.25 3.54
N ALA A 219 3.23 -19.00 3.88
CA ALA A 219 4.58 -18.46 4.02
C ALA A 219 5.35 -19.15 5.16
N ASP A 220 4.68 -19.48 6.27
CA ASP A 220 5.26 -20.24 7.39
C ASP A 220 5.72 -21.66 6.99
N ARG A 221 5.26 -22.19 5.84
CA ARG A 221 5.55 -23.58 5.42
C ARG A 221 6.69 -23.70 4.43
N ARG A 222 6.84 -22.75 3.50
CA ARG A 222 7.87 -22.81 2.45
C ARG A 222 8.08 -21.45 1.81
N GLU A 223 9.34 -21.01 1.78
CA GLU A 223 9.73 -19.87 0.95
C GLU A 223 9.81 -20.30 -0.52
N LEU A 224 9.07 -19.61 -1.39
CA LEU A 224 9.16 -19.81 -2.83
C LEU A 224 10.30 -18.95 -3.40
N PRO A 225 11.24 -19.51 -4.19
CA PRO A 225 12.44 -18.81 -4.63
C PRO A 225 12.14 -17.58 -5.49
N LEU A 226 11.09 -17.65 -6.32
CA LEU A 226 10.63 -16.51 -7.12
C LEU A 226 10.08 -15.37 -6.25
N ILE A 227 9.29 -15.70 -5.22
CA ILE A 227 8.76 -14.70 -4.29
C ILE A 227 9.90 -14.06 -3.51
N ALA A 228 10.89 -14.85 -3.08
CA ALA A 228 12.07 -14.33 -2.41
C ALA A 228 12.88 -13.38 -3.32
N LEU A 229 12.99 -13.67 -4.62
CA LEU A 229 13.64 -12.79 -5.59
C LEU A 229 12.92 -11.45 -5.73
N ILE A 230 11.59 -11.48 -5.87
CA ILE A 230 10.75 -10.29 -5.99
C ILE A 230 10.80 -9.48 -4.68
N ALA A 231 10.67 -10.14 -3.53
CA ALA A 231 10.71 -9.49 -2.23
C ALA A 231 12.03 -8.75 -1.96
N ARG A 232 13.17 -9.34 -2.38
CA ARG A 232 14.50 -8.71 -2.26
C ARG A 232 14.63 -7.41 -3.04
N HIS A 233 13.93 -7.29 -4.17
CA HIS A 233 13.94 -6.11 -5.05
C HIS A 233 12.67 -5.27 -4.91
N SER A 234 11.83 -5.53 -3.89
CA SER A 234 10.54 -4.87 -3.72
C SER A 234 10.63 -3.34 -3.68
N LEU A 235 11.71 -2.81 -3.08
CA LEU A 235 12.00 -1.38 -3.03
C LEU A 235 12.27 -0.80 -4.41
N GLY A 236 13.14 -1.43 -5.21
CA GLY A 236 13.38 -1.06 -6.59
C GLY A 236 12.14 -1.20 -7.46
N ILE A 237 11.40 -2.30 -7.32
CA ILE A 237 10.12 -2.50 -8.01
C ILE A 237 9.17 -1.33 -7.71
N TYR A 238 9.04 -0.97 -6.44
CA TYR A 238 8.22 0.14 -6.01
C TYR A 238 8.64 1.50 -6.59
N GLY A 239 9.94 1.77 -6.71
CA GLY A 239 10.41 3.02 -7.31
C GLY A 239 10.25 3.09 -8.83
N PHE A 240 10.60 2.02 -9.54
CA PHE A 240 10.65 2.03 -11.01
C PHE A 240 9.29 1.77 -11.68
N HIS A 241 8.38 1.00 -11.07
CA HIS A 241 7.14 0.59 -11.75
C HIS A 241 6.29 1.79 -12.18
N ALA A 242 6.23 2.86 -11.38
CA ALA A 242 5.46 4.05 -11.71
C ALA A 242 5.99 4.75 -12.98
N LEU A 243 7.32 4.80 -13.13
CA LEU A 243 7.97 5.39 -14.31
C LEU A 243 7.74 4.53 -15.56
N ILE A 244 7.85 3.20 -15.43
CA ILE A 244 7.61 2.27 -16.54
C ILE A 244 6.16 2.31 -17.00
N ILE A 245 5.20 2.28 -16.06
CA ILE A 245 3.77 2.38 -16.38
C ILE A 245 3.47 3.70 -17.09
N HIS A 246 4.04 4.81 -16.60
CA HIS A 246 3.89 6.10 -17.25
C HIS A 246 4.47 6.09 -18.67
N ALA A 247 5.68 5.55 -18.86
CA ALA A 247 6.32 5.45 -20.17
C ALA A 247 5.52 4.59 -21.15
N LEU A 248 5.01 3.43 -20.72
CA LEU A 248 4.17 2.55 -21.54
C LEU A 248 2.86 3.24 -21.96
N ARG A 249 2.22 3.97 -21.04
CA ARG A 249 0.99 4.72 -21.32
C ARG A 249 1.25 5.90 -22.24
N ALA A 250 2.31 6.67 -22.01
CA ALA A 250 2.66 7.85 -22.80
C ALA A 250 3.11 7.51 -24.24
N SER A 251 3.76 6.36 -24.42
CA SER A 251 4.19 5.85 -25.74
C SER A 251 3.09 5.17 -26.56
N GLY A 252 1.87 5.08 -26.03
CA GLY A 252 0.76 4.41 -26.71
C GLY A 252 0.87 2.88 -26.76
N LEU A 253 1.79 2.29 -25.98
CA LEU A 253 1.96 0.82 -25.86
C LEU A 253 0.93 0.16 -24.93
N ALA A 254 -0.15 0.89 -24.61
CA ALA A 254 -1.30 0.41 -23.88
C ALA A 254 -2.26 -0.34 -24.82
N LEU A 255 -2.67 -1.54 -24.44
CA LEU A 255 -3.61 -2.38 -25.17
C LEU A 255 -5.05 -2.04 -24.78
N SER A 256 -5.45 -0.77 -24.92
CA SER A 256 -6.76 -0.26 -24.47
C SER A 256 -7.97 -1.02 -25.05
N ARG A 257 -7.80 -1.69 -26.21
CA ARG A 257 -8.83 -2.53 -26.84
C ARG A 257 -9.07 -3.87 -26.13
N TRP A 258 -8.09 -4.35 -25.35
CA TRP A 258 -8.12 -5.65 -24.68
C TRP A 258 -7.79 -5.49 -23.19
N PRO A 259 -8.74 -5.06 -22.34
CA PRO A 259 -8.46 -4.65 -20.96
C PRO A 259 -7.76 -5.72 -20.11
N LEU A 260 -8.15 -7.00 -20.26
CA LEU A 260 -7.50 -8.09 -19.52
C LEU A 260 -6.06 -8.31 -19.97
N LEU A 261 -5.82 -8.23 -21.28
CA LEU A 261 -4.47 -8.37 -21.85
C LEU A 261 -3.60 -7.17 -21.49
N ASP A 262 -4.17 -5.95 -21.47
CA ASP A 262 -3.50 -4.74 -21.01
C ASP A 262 -3.02 -4.85 -19.56
N ILE A 263 -3.86 -5.42 -18.68
CA ILE A 263 -3.47 -5.66 -17.28
C ILE A 263 -2.28 -6.61 -17.20
N VAL A 264 -2.34 -7.76 -17.88
CA VAL A 264 -1.25 -8.75 -17.85
C VAL A 264 0.02 -8.16 -18.46
N TRP A 265 -0.10 -7.44 -19.57
CA TRP A 265 1.00 -6.80 -20.27
C TRP A 265 1.69 -5.74 -19.39
N ILE A 266 0.94 -4.75 -18.90
CA ILE A 266 1.49 -3.65 -18.11
C ILE A 266 2.06 -4.16 -16.79
N PHE A 267 1.38 -5.10 -16.13
CA PHE A 267 1.90 -5.71 -14.91
C PHE A 267 3.22 -6.42 -15.17
N SER A 268 3.30 -7.25 -16.21
CA SER A 268 4.50 -8.02 -16.53
C SER A 268 5.65 -7.11 -16.95
N ALA A 269 5.39 -6.13 -17.81
CA ALA A 269 6.39 -5.16 -18.25
C ALA A 269 6.91 -4.31 -17.09
N ALA A 270 6.01 -3.81 -16.23
CA ALA A 270 6.39 -3.05 -15.05
C ALA A 270 7.19 -3.90 -14.06
N LEU A 271 6.75 -5.12 -13.76
CA LEU A 271 7.44 -6.02 -12.84
C LEU A 271 8.83 -6.41 -13.35
N LEU A 272 8.92 -6.94 -14.57
CA LEU A 272 10.17 -7.41 -15.15
C LEU A 272 11.15 -6.26 -15.41
N GLY A 273 10.67 -5.15 -15.98
CA GLY A 273 11.49 -3.97 -16.20
C GLY A 273 12.02 -3.39 -14.89
N SER A 274 11.17 -3.31 -13.86
CA SER A 274 11.62 -2.81 -12.55
C SER A 274 12.57 -3.78 -11.84
N LEU A 275 12.39 -5.09 -11.98
CA LEU A 275 13.33 -6.10 -11.49
C LEU A 275 14.70 -5.92 -12.13
N LEU A 276 14.76 -5.78 -13.45
CA LEU A 276 16.01 -5.58 -14.18
C LEU A 276 16.72 -4.29 -13.76
N LEU A 277 15.97 -3.17 -13.67
CA LEU A 277 16.53 -1.90 -13.21
C LEU A 277 17.00 -1.96 -11.76
N SER A 278 16.24 -2.62 -10.89
CA SER A 278 16.62 -2.82 -9.49
C SER A 278 17.90 -3.67 -9.36
N MET A 279 18.02 -4.75 -10.14
CA MET A 279 19.24 -5.56 -10.21
C MET A 279 20.43 -4.75 -10.75
N LEU A 280 20.20 -3.86 -11.71
CA LEU A 280 21.23 -2.97 -12.24
C LEU A 280 21.70 -1.96 -11.18
N VAL A 281 20.77 -1.32 -10.47
CA VAL A 281 21.09 -0.42 -9.35
C VAL A 281 21.87 -1.16 -8.27
N GLN A 282 21.48 -2.40 -7.95
CA GLN A 282 22.18 -3.23 -6.96
C GLN A 282 23.65 -3.49 -7.32
N ARG A 283 24.02 -3.50 -8.61
CA ARG A 283 25.43 -3.63 -9.01
C ARG A 283 26.26 -2.40 -8.64
N PHE A 284 25.65 -1.22 -8.62
CA PHE A 284 26.32 0.04 -8.28
C PHE A 284 26.16 0.40 -6.80
N ASP A 285 25.05 0.00 -6.18
CA ASP A 285 24.74 0.20 -4.76
C ASP A 285 25.24 -0.98 -3.91
N VAL A 286 26.56 -1.09 -3.79
CA VAL A 286 27.24 -2.15 -3.01
C VAL A 286 26.78 -2.18 -1.55
N ARG A 287 26.34 -1.04 -1.01
CA ARG A 287 25.88 -0.88 0.38
C ARG A 287 24.37 -1.10 0.56
N ARG A 288 23.62 -1.35 -0.52
CA ARG A 288 22.16 -1.62 -0.55
C ARG A 288 21.32 -0.56 0.14
N PHE A 289 21.70 0.71 0.00
CA PHE A 289 20.94 1.82 0.56
C PHE A 289 19.64 2.11 -0.20
N VAL A 290 19.57 1.75 -1.47
CA VAL A 290 18.51 2.16 -2.40
C VAL A 290 18.00 1.02 -3.28
N SER A 291 18.82 -0.03 -3.49
CA SER A 291 18.41 -1.27 -4.17
C SER A 291 17.52 -2.17 -3.32
#